data_AF-A0A3A0C6S1-F1
#
_entry.id   AF-A0A3A0C6S1-F1
#
_cell.length_a   1.000
_cell.length_b   1.000
_cell.length_c   1.000
_cell.angle_alpha   90.00
_cell.angle_beta   90.00
_cell.angle_gamma   90.00
#
_symmetry.space_group_name_H-M   'P 1'
#
loop_
_entity.id
_entity.type
_entity.pdbx_description
1 polymer ?
#
loop_
_entity_poly.entity_id
_entity_poly.type
_entity_poly.pdbx_seq_one_letter_code
_entity_poly.pdbx_strand_id
1 'polypeptide(L)'
;MDAHDHRSGFSLPPVTWVLPLMMLTLPSCVPPPPHQFVPGRPMGEASQTLPDPRPAGEEEVRAMLAESSRALQPTSDPLDLPPLLRRIEETANFRQRQRLIDRYHHAALLLPVEARHQAFQQLRETIDRQRGGQ
;
A
#
# COMPACT_ATOMS: atom_id res chain seq x y z
N MET A 1 55.90 -44.09 35.84
CA MET A 1 55.28 -44.94 34.80
C MET A 1 54.90 -44.01 33.66
N ASP A 2 55.88 -43.80 32.80
CA ASP A 2 55.73 -43.19 31.47
C ASP A 2 54.74 -43.98 30.62
N ALA A 3 53.98 -43.28 29.76
CA ALA A 3 53.90 -43.62 28.33
C ALA A 3 52.98 -42.65 27.56
N HIS A 4 53.63 -41.85 26.70
CA HIS A 4 53.29 -41.56 25.28
C HIS A 4 51.88 -41.03 24.96
N ASP A 5 51.73 -39.75 24.65
CA ASP A 5 52.01 -39.13 23.34
C ASP A 5 51.22 -39.79 22.19
N HIS A 6 50.25 -39.05 21.65
CA HIS A 6 50.14 -38.92 20.20
C HIS A 6 49.43 -37.61 19.83
N ARG A 7 50.26 -36.69 19.37
CA ARG A 7 49.95 -35.53 18.54
C ARG A 7 49.31 -35.95 17.20
N SER A 8 48.18 -35.35 16.85
CA SER A 8 47.72 -34.98 15.48
C SER A 8 46.22 -34.66 15.57
N GLY A 9 45.76 -33.43 15.37
CA GLY A 9 45.88 -32.69 14.13
C GLY A 9 44.50 -32.65 13.50
N PHE A 10 43.62 -31.76 13.97
CA PHE A 10 42.47 -31.33 13.19
C PHE A 10 42.37 -29.80 13.23
N SER A 11 43.07 -29.24 12.25
CA SER A 11 42.80 -27.91 11.69
C SER A 11 41.34 -27.87 11.25
N LEU A 12 40.55 -27.02 11.90
CA LEU A 12 39.24 -26.60 11.39
C LEU A 12 39.33 -25.10 11.14
N PRO A 13 39.20 -24.65 9.88
CA PRO A 13 39.30 -23.25 9.54
C PRO A 13 38.08 -22.47 10.04
N PRO A 14 38.23 -21.19 10.43
CA PRO A 14 37.10 -20.31 10.71
C PRO A 14 36.44 -19.92 9.39
N VAL A 15 35.52 -20.75 8.90
CA VAL A 15 34.73 -20.46 7.69
C VAL A 15 33.26 -20.52 8.04
N THR A 16 32.67 -19.35 8.29
CA THR A 16 31.34 -18.93 7.81
C THR A 16 30.97 -17.58 8.42
N TRP A 17 31.87 -16.60 8.34
CA TRP A 17 31.56 -15.18 8.64
C TRP A 17 32.04 -14.28 7.50
N VAL A 18 31.86 -14.78 6.27
CA VAL A 18 32.05 -14.00 5.04
C VAL A 18 30.79 -14.24 4.23
N LEU A 19 30.17 -13.15 3.75
CA LEU A 19 28.79 -13.02 3.25
C LEU A 19 27.76 -12.82 4.38
N PRO A 20 27.57 -11.55 4.80
CA PRO A 20 26.78 -10.68 3.93
C PRO A 20 27.44 -9.30 3.78
N LEU A 21 28.49 -9.23 2.95
CA LEU A 21 29.01 -7.94 2.45
C LEU A 21 28.86 -7.86 0.92
N MET A 22 27.75 -8.40 0.40
CA MET A 22 27.34 -8.37 -1.01
C MET A 22 25.88 -7.92 -1.13
N MET A 23 25.49 -6.91 -0.35
CA MET A 23 24.21 -6.20 -0.48
C MET A 23 24.40 -4.70 -0.26
N LEU A 24 25.48 -4.13 -0.82
CA LEU A 24 25.78 -2.69 -0.72
C LEU A 24 26.01 -2.03 -2.08
N THR A 25 25.35 -2.54 -3.12
CA THR A 25 25.32 -1.92 -4.46
C THR A 25 23.95 -2.00 -5.12
N LEU A 26 22.87 -1.83 -4.34
CA LEU A 26 21.62 -1.38 -4.94
C LEU A 26 21.76 0.13 -5.09
N PRO A 27 21.82 0.70 -6.31
CA PRO A 27 21.77 2.15 -6.46
C PRO A 27 20.47 2.59 -5.81
N SER A 28 20.58 3.36 -4.73
CA SER A 28 19.40 3.94 -4.10
C SER A 28 18.77 4.84 -5.15
N CYS A 29 17.69 4.38 -5.78
CA CYS A 29 16.76 5.23 -6.48
C CYS A 29 16.03 6.06 -5.42
N VAL A 30 16.73 7.02 -4.83
CA VAL A 30 16.09 8.16 -4.18
C VAL A 30 15.58 8.98 -5.35
N PRO A 31 14.26 9.05 -5.60
CA PRO A 31 13.76 9.96 -6.61
C PRO A 31 14.28 11.36 -6.25
N PRO A 32 14.81 12.11 -7.22
CA PRO A 32 15.27 13.47 -6.94
C PRO A 32 14.12 14.21 -6.24
N PRO A 33 14.42 15.01 -5.19
CA PRO A 33 13.39 15.76 -4.49
C PRO A 33 12.59 16.56 -5.52
N PRO A 34 11.25 16.58 -5.43
CA PRO A 34 10.42 17.28 -6.39
C PRO A 34 10.95 18.70 -6.52
N HIS A 35 11.18 19.15 -7.76
CA HIS A 35 11.72 20.46 -8.04
C HIS A 35 10.98 21.49 -7.21
N GLN A 36 11.71 22.03 -6.24
CA GLN A 36 11.21 23.00 -5.29
C GLN A 36 10.83 24.21 -6.15
N PHE A 37 9.54 24.48 -6.28
CA PHE A 37 9.07 25.67 -6.97
C PHE A 37 9.65 26.89 -6.26
N VAL A 38 10.69 27.48 -6.86
CA VAL A 38 11.29 28.73 -6.37
C VAL A 38 10.35 29.85 -6.80
N PRO A 39 9.65 30.53 -5.87
CA PRO A 39 8.82 31.67 -6.24
C PRO A 39 9.74 32.78 -6.74
N GLY A 40 9.69 33.08 -8.04
CA GLY A 40 10.42 34.21 -8.63
C GLY A 40 11.28 33.90 -9.86
N ARG A 41 11.34 32.66 -10.37
CA ARG A 41 11.82 32.40 -11.74
C ARG A 41 10.64 32.11 -12.67
N PRO A 42 10.61 32.66 -13.89
CA PRO A 42 9.61 32.23 -14.88
C PRO A 42 9.74 30.72 -15.07
N MET A 43 8.65 30.04 -14.79
CA MET A 43 8.52 28.60 -14.86
C MET A 43 8.54 28.17 -16.33
N GLY A 44 9.42 27.24 -16.70
CA GLY A 44 9.24 26.43 -17.90
C GLY A 44 10.15 26.77 -19.08
N GLU A 45 11.33 26.14 -19.11
CA GLU A 45 12.02 25.80 -20.37
C GLU A 45 12.02 24.28 -20.60
N ALA A 46 11.04 23.57 -20.04
CA ALA A 46 10.77 22.16 -20.31
C ALA A 46 9.35 21.96 -20.87
N SER A 47 8.91 22.88 -21.72
CA SER A 47 7.76 22.67 -22.60
C SER A 47 8.09 23.36 -23.90
N GLN A 48 8.61 22.59 -24.85
CA GLN A 48 8.47 22.95 -26.25
C GLN A 48 6.97 23.11 -26.50
N THR A 49 6.52 24.36 -26.49
CA THR A 49 5.26 24.85 -27.08
C THR A 49 4.15 23.81 -27.12
N LEU A 50 3.69 23.35 -25.96
CA LEU A 50 2.36 22.76 -25.91
C LEU A 50 1.40 23.92 -26.21
N PRO A 51 0.60 23.86 -27.28
CA PRO A 51 -0.43 24.86 -27.51
C PRO A 51 -1.30 24.93 -26.26
N ASP A 52 -1.62 26.16 -25.85
CA ASP A 52 -2.49 26.42 -24.70
C ASP A 52 -3.75 25.55 -24.82
N PRO A 53 -4.17 24.81 -23.76
CA PRO A 53 -5.34 23.95 -23.85
C PRO A 53 -6.53 24.78 -24.32
N ARG A 54 -7.05 24.46 -25.52
CA ARG A 54 -8.24 25.14 -26.04
C ARG A 54 -9.36 25.00 -25.00
N PRO A 55 -10.18 26.04 -24.76
CA PRO A 55 -11.35 25.89 -23.92
C PRO A 55 -12.24 24.77 -24.48
N ALA A 56 -12.67 23.86 -23.61
CA ALA A 56 -13.60 22.80 -23.98
C ALA A 56 -14.95 23.44 -24.36
N GLY A 57 -15.53 22.98 -25.48
CA GLY A 57 -16.86 23.45 -25.90
C GLY A 57 -17.95 22.89 -24.97
N GLU A 58 -19.11 23.55 -24.89
CA GLU A 58 -20.21 23.09 -24.03
C GLU A 58 -20.66 21.66 -24.34
N GLU A 59 -20.63 21.25 -25.62
CA GLU A 59 -20.93 19.89 -26.07
C GLU A 59 -19.91 18.87 -25.54
N GLU A 60 -18.63 19.23 -25.54
CA GLU A 60 -17.53 18.39 -25.06
C GLU A 60 -17.56 18.27 -23.53
N VAL A 61 -17.85 19.38 -22.84
CA VAL A 61 -18.09 19.39 -21.39
C VAL A 61 -19.29 18.52 -21.05
N ARG A 62 -20.37 18.60 -21.83
CA ARG A 62 -21.57 17.76 -21.64
C ARG A 62 -21.26 16.28 -21.87
N ALA A 63 -20.51 15.94 -22.90
CA ALA A 63 -20.11 14.56 -23.18
C ALA A 63 -19.21 14.00 -22.06
N MET A 64 -18.23 14.78 -21.61
CA MET A 64 -17.33 14.42 -20.52
C MET A 64 -18.07 14.28 -19.18
N LEU A 65 -19.03 15.16 -18.89
CA LEU A 65 -19.90 15.04 -17.72
C LEU A 65 -20.81 13.80 -17.80
N ALA A 66 -21.36 13.49 -18.98
CA ALA A 66 -22.17 12.29 -19.18
C ALA A 66 -21.33 11.01 -19.02
N GLU A 67 -20.11 10.99 -19.52
CA GLU A 67 -19.16 9.90 -19.33
C GLU A 67 -18.74 9.77 -17.86
N SER A 68 -18.37 10.88 -17.22
CA SER A 68 -18.03 10.92 -15.80
C SER A 68 -19.20 10.46 -14.94
N SER A 69 -20.43 10.88 -15.26
CA SER A 69 -21.64 10.46 -14.56
C SER A 69 -21.92 8.96 -14.72
N ARG A 70 -21.63 8.37 -15.88
CA ARG A 70 -21.73 6.92 -16.10
C ARG A 70 -20.68 6.15 -15.29
N ALA A 71 -19.45 6.69 -15.23
CA ALA A 71 -18.37 6.12 -14.42
C ALA A 71 -18.62 6.26 -12.91
N LEU A 72 -19.30 7.34 -12.52
CA LEU A 72 -19.69 7.64 -11.14
C LEU A 72 -21.00 6.99 -10.72
N GLN A 73 -21.62 6.11 -11.53
CA GLN A 73 -22.81 5.39 -11.06
C GLN A 73 -22.47 4.80 -9.70
N PRO A 74 -23.11 5.32 -8.62
CA PRO A 74 -22.81 4.83 -7.29
C PRO A 74 -23.18 3.36 -7.38
N THR A 75 -22.20 2.49 -7.14
CA THR A 75 -22.46 1.09 -6.84
C THR A 75 -23.20 1.12 -5.52
N SER A 76 -24.49 1.44 -5.62
CA SER A 76 -25.45 1.59 -4.54
C SER A 76 -25.84 0.20 -4.07
N ASP A 77 -24.86 -0.71 -4.00
CA ASP A 77 -24.97 -1.80 -3.07
C ASP A 77 -25.15 -1.09 -1.72
N PRO A 78 -26.26 -1.33 -1.01
CA PRO A 78 -26.33 -0.99 0.39
C PRO A 78 -25.04 -1.54 1.01
N LEU A 79 -24.19 -0.65 1.52
CA LEU A 79 -22.90 -1.02 2.09
C LEU A 79 -23.16 -1.72 3.43
N ASP A 80 -23.60 -2.98 3.33
CA ASP A 80 -23.85 -3.82 4.48
C ASP A 80 -22.50 -4.22 5.08
N LEU A 81 -22.25 -3.70 6.27
CA LEU A 81 -21.07 -4.00 7.07
C LEU A 81 -20.96 -5.48 7.48
N PRO A 82 -22.05 -6.20 7.85
CA PRO A 82 -21.97 -7.61 8.23
C PRO A 82 -21.39 -8.54 7.14
N PRO A 83 -21.85 -8.51 5.88
CA PRO A 83 -21.26 -9.34 4.81
C PRO A 83 -19.84 -8.91 4.45
N LEU A 84 -19.48 -7.64 4.62
CA LEU A 84 -18.08 -7.19 4.46
C LEU A 84 -17.18 -7.81 5.53
N LEU A 85 -17.60 -7.82 6.80
CA LEU A 85 -16.85 -8.49 7.89
C LEU A 85 -16.64 -9.97 7.60
N ARG A 86 -17.70 -10.68 7.19
CA ARG A 86 -17.59 -12.11 6.85
C ARG A 86 -16.59 -12.34 5.72
N ARG A 87 -16.62 -11.51 4.67
CA ARG A 87 -15.64 -11.60 3.57
C ARG A 87 -14.21 -11.32 4.03
N ILE A 88 -14.01 -10.40 4.98
CA ILE A 88 -12.69 -10.13 5.56
C ILE A 88 -12.16 -11.37 6.29
N GLU A 89 -13.02 -12.06 7.05
CA GLU A 89 -12.68 -13.29 7.77
C GLU A 89 -12.35 -14.45 6.81
N GLU A 90 -13.13 -14.62 5.75
CA GLU A 90 -12.99 -15.72 4.78
C GLU A 90 -11.81 -15.50 3.81
N THR A 91 -11.38 -14.26 3.60
CA THR A 91 -10.34 -13.94 2.60
C THR A 91 -8.96 -14.22 3.16
N ALA A 92 -8.28 -15.26 2.66
CA ALA A 92 -6.89 -15.58 3.00
C ALA A 92 -5.87 -14.63 2.33
N ASN A 93 -6.19 -14.11 1.13
CA ASN A 93 -5.26 -13.25 0.38
C ASN A 93 -5.12 -11.88 1.06
N PHE A 94 -3.90 -11.52 1.46
CA PHE A 94 -3.61 -10.27 2.17
C PHE A 94 -4.02 -9.01 1.39
N ARG A 95 -3.69 -8.90 0.09
CA ARG A 95 -4.02 -7.70 -0.71
C ARG A 95 -5.53 -7.53 -0.86
N GLN A 96 -6.23 -8.62 -1.09
CA GLN A 96 -7.69 -8.59 -1.22
C GLN A 96 -8.35 -8.28 0.13
N ARG A 97 -7.84 -8.84 1.23
CA ARG A 97 -8.29 -8.54 2.58
C ARG A 97 -8.11 -7.06 2.91
N GLN A 98 -6.96 -6.47 2.60
CA GLN A 98 -6.72 -5.04 2.85
C GLN A 98 -7.73 -4.16 2.12
N ARG A 99 -8.03 -4.45 0.85
CA ARG A 99 -9.05 -3.73 0.08
C ARG A 99 -10.45 -3.85 0.71
N LEU A 100 -10.79 -5.01 1.26
CA LEU A 100 -12.06 -5.22 1.97
C LEU A 100 -12.12 -4.43 3.28
N ILE A 101 -11.01 -4.36 4.01
CA ILE A 101 -10.88 -3.54 5.22
C ILE A 101 -11.07 -2.06 4.89
N ASP A 102 -10.42 -1.56 3.84
CA ASP A 102 -10.57 -0.17 3.40
C ASP A 102 -12.03 0.13 3.01
N ARG A 103 -12.67 -0.77 2.26
CA ARG A 103 -14.09 -0.64 1.90
C ARG A 103 -15.00 -0.65 3.14
N TYR A 104 -14.74 -1.51 4.12
CA TYR A 104 -15.45 -1.51 5.39
C TYR A 104 -15.25 -0.19 6.15
N HIS A 105 -14.03 0.33 6.17
CA HIS A 105 -13.71 1.59 6.84
C HIS A 105 -14.50 2.75 6.23
N HIS A 106 -14.50 2.86 4.90
CA HIS A 106 -15.30 3.86 4.19
C HIS A 106 -16.80 3.73 4.47
N ALA A 107 -17.33 2.51 4.48
CA ALA A 107 -18.74 2.26 4.81
C ALA A 107 -19.08 2.66 6.25
N ALA A 108 -18.23 2.32 7.22
CA ALA A 108 -18.44 2.63 8.62
C ALA A 108 -18.39 4.14 8.91
N LEU A 109 -17.64 4.92 8.12
CA LEU A 109 -17.61 6.39 8.25
C LEU A 109 -18.94 7.06 7.90
N LEU A 110 -19.78 6.42 7.07
CA LEU A 110 -21.10 6.91 6.69
C LEU A 110 -22.17 6.66 7.76
N LEU A 111 -21.87 5.83 8.77
CA LEU A 111 -22.78 5.57 9.88
C LEU A 111 -22.87 6.76 10.86
N PRO A 112 -24.00 6.87 11.58
CA PRO A 112 -24.08 7.78 12.73
C PRO A 112 -23.04 7.44 13.79
N VAL A 113 -22.66 8.43 14.60
CA VAL A 113 -21.51 8.37 15.51
C VAL A 113 -21.59 7.17 16.46
N GLU A 114 -22.79 6.87 16.94
CA GLU A 114 -23.10 5.81 17.89
C GLU A 114 -22.82 4.43 17.28
N ALA A 115 -23.30 4.20 16.05
CA ALA A 115 -23.12 2.95 15.32
C ALA A 115 -21.69 2.79 14.76
N ARG A 116 -21.03 3.91 14.43
CA ARG A 116 -19.68 3.92 13.87
C ARG A 116 -18.64 3.35 14.84
N HIS A 117 -18.71 3.70 16.12
CA HIS A 117 -17.79 3.16 17.13
C HIS A 117 -17.93 1.64 17.25
N GLN A 118 -19.17 1.16 17.29
CA GLN A 118 -19.45 -0.28 17.33
C GLN A 118 -18.92 -1.00 16.08
N ALA A 119 -19.10 -0.43 14.90
CA ALA A 119 -18.56 -0.99 13.65
C ALA A 119 -17.03 -1.10 13.68
N PHE A 120 -16.32 -0.08 14.16
CA PHE A 120 -14.86 -0.16 14.27
C PHE A 120 -14.37 -1.13 15.34
N GLN A 121 -15.12 -1.30 16.44
CA GLN A 121 -14.82 -2.32 17.43
C GLN A 121 -14.93 -3.73 16.83
N GLN A 122 -16.02 -4.01 16.11
CA GLN A 122 -16.21 -5.30 15.43
C GLN A 122 -15.09 -5.60 14.42
N LEU A 123 -14.70 -4.60 13.62
CA LEU A 123 -13.58 -4.75 12.68
C LEU A 123 -12.27 -5.11 13.40
N ARG A 124 -11.98 -4.43 14.53
CA ARG A 124 -10.78 -4.69 15.30
C ARG A 124 -10.78 -6.12 15.86
N GLU A 125 -11.89 -6.55 16.46
CA GLU A 125 -12.05 -7.91 16.98
C GLU A 125 -11.87 -8.98 15.90
N THR A 126 -12.39 -8.74 14.69
CA THR A 126 -12.22 -9.63 13.54
C THR A 126 -10.74 -9.72 13.12
N ILE A 127 -10.02 -8.59 13.07
CA ILE A 127 -8.59 -8.57 12.71
C ILE A 127 -7.75 -9.25 13.79
N ASP A 128 -8.04 -9.02 15.07
CA ASP A 128 -7.32 -9.61 16.19
C ASP A 128 -7.51 -11.13 16.23
N ARG A 129 -8.73 -11.64 16.00
CA ARG A 129 -9.00 -13.08 15.84
C ARG A 129 -8.17 -13.71 14.72
N GLN A 130 -8.00 -13.01 13.61
CA GLN A 130 -7.21 -13.49 12.46
C GLN A 130 -5.69 -13.46 12.71
N ARG A 131 -5.21 -12.64 13.65
CA ARG A 131 -3.79 -12.61 14.07
C ARG A 131 -3.48 -13.64 15.15
N GLY A 132 -4.41 -13.89 16.07
CA GLY A 132 -4.22 -14.85 17.17
C GLY A 132 -4.40 -16.32 16.79
N GLY A 133 -4.95 -16.62 15.60
CA GLY A 133 -5.14 -17.96 15.08
C GLY A 133 -4.04 -18.46 14.12
N GLN A 134 -2.91 -17.75 14.02
CA GLN A 134 -1.74 -18.12 13.20
C GLN A 134 -0.59 -18.58 14.07
#